data_AF-A0A8W8JAW7-F1
#
_entry.id   AF-A0A8W8JAW7-F1
#
_cell.length_a   1.000
_cell.length_b   1.000
_cell.length_c   1.000
_cell.angle_alpha   90.00
_cell.angle_beta   90.00
_cell.angle_gamma   90.00
#
_symmetry.space_group_name_H-M   'P 1'
#
loop_
_entity.id
_entity.type
_entity.pdbx_description
1 polymer ?
#
loop_
_entity_poly.entity_id
_entity_poly.type
_entity_poly.pdbx_seq_one_letter_code
_entity_poly.pdbx_strand_id
1 'polypeptide(L)'
;MAETEEYPLSEFGCQLSIHESTLEIENEEMCGLLADFKEETCDEELKSPILYELPPGKKYHLFIAHSAIDGQQALKICKELESRFLLKCMFFDRDFMPAKRIDENIQQEMEKSVKVLLLLSPDFLNSHWCDMEARLAVQMSFDRSSDLRIIPVLLRDLDPDNDLPPFLKPYVCIDARKEYDCTAKIHEAFYYTGVVDAVHQAELESKFAEDNRSQNGVRLLEIEGKLEKSACFNASHYVFLDLSDQDRACLNSNKTQEQLEKILDFVNSSCVMRNYRIFKNGLFQFSFTLLVGLTITFLYTTIGLLDSFVDRDTDGVWTVHIAPGALFGIVSYFLVLFIIRKVRKKLIKVLSKTIWEKNMKYFADSLCLVLIDVTNLKIPKLVTIRYDITACQEYTCLLLKKQRKLSSDSDAVNQEAKDLILKKLQEWNERGSLVNWASLESEAYNRHNTWLRKSCVCQVLERYLITQIRDTQNSKYM
;
A
#
# COMPACT_ATOMS: atom_id res chain seq x y z
N MET A 1 9.02 48.93 21.95
CA MET A 1 10.03 47.96 22.42
C MET A 1 9.92 46.75 21.50
N ALA A 2 10.76 46.74 20.47
CA ALA A 2 10.95 45.61 19.58
C ALA A 2 12.47 45.53 19.40
N GLU A 3 13.08 44.50 19.99
CA GLU A 3 14.50 44.22 19.84
C GLU A 3 14.70 43.51 18.51
N THR A 4 15.49 44.14 17.64
CA THR A 4 16.08 43.55 16.45
C THR A 4 17.37 42.86 16.87
N GLU A 5 17.41 41.53 16.82
CA GLU A 5 18.66 40.78 16.96
C GLU A 5 19.43 40.82 15.62
N GLU A 6 20.54 41.55 15.63
CA GLU A 6 21.57 41.54 14.59
C GLU A 6 22.49 40.32 14.77
N TYR A 7 22.82 39.64 13.67
CA TYR A 7 23.85 38.60 13.63
C TYR A 7 25.25 39.24 13.61
N PRO A 8 26.21 38.82 14.47
CA PRO A 8 27.57 39.32 14.41
C PRO A 8 28.40 38.55 13.36
N LEU A 9 28.92 39.29 12.38
CA LEU A 9 30.04 38.87 11.54
C LEU A 9 31.32 38.94 12.38
N SER A 10 32.00 37.81 12.60
CA SER A 10 33.37 37.80 13.14
C SER A 10 34.38 37.40 12.07
N GLU A 11 35.30 38.33 11.85
CA GLU A 11 36.51 38.24 11.06
C GLU A 11 37.48 37.19 11.64
N PHE A 12 38.03 36.33 10.79
CA PHE A 12 39.41 35.87 10.93
C PHE A 12 40.03 35.84 9.54
N GLY A 13 40.85 36.86 9.26
CA GLY A 13 41.72 36.90 8.09
C GLY A 13 43.02 36.12 8.35
N CYS A 14 43.52 35.45 7.32
CA CYS A 14 44.95 35.32 7.11
C CYS A 14 45.23 35.27 5.59
N GLN A 15 46.01 36.25 5.14
CA GLN A 15 46.43 36.50 3.76
C GLN A 15 47.35 35.38 3.24
N LEU A 16 47.29 35.05 1.94
CA LEU A 16 48.50 34.86 1.13
C LEU A 16 48.21 34.90 -0.39
N SER A 17 48.67 36.00 -0.99
CA SER A 17 49.10 36.29 -2.37
C SER A 17 48.50 35.50 -3.55
N ILE A 18 47.85 36.28 -4.43
CA ILE A 18 47.69 36.00 -5.86
C ILE A 18 49.08 36.14 -6.53
N HIS A 19 49.49 35.13 -7.27
CA HIS A 19 50.45 35.29 -8.35
C HIS A 19 49.84 34.72 -9.62
N GLU A 20 49.49 35.60 -10.55
CA GLU A 20 49.23 35.25 -11.94
C GLU A 20 50.53 34.75 -12.60
N SER A 21 50.44 33.62 -13.30
CA SER A 21 51.27 33.34 -14.47
C SER A 21 50.50 32.41 -15.41
N THR A 22 50.08 32.99 -16.52
CA THR A 22 49.65 32.38 -17.79
C THR A 22 50.58 31.26 -18.26
N LEU A 23 50.02 30.23 -18.92
CA LEU A 23 50.43 29.73 -20.24
C LEU A 23 49.54 28.55 -20.70
N GLU A 24 48.91 28.74 -21.85
CA GLU A 24 48.28 27.72 -22.69
C GLU A 24 49.33 26.70 -23.15
N ILE A 25 49.10 25.38 -22.94
CA ILE A 25 49.70 24.30 -23.75
C ILE A 25 48.70 23.12 -23.85
N GLU A 26 48.13 22.99 -25.06
CA GLU A 26 47.86 21.79 -25.87
C GLU A 26 47.19 20.53 -25.29
N ASN A 27 46.05 20.20 -25.90
CA ASN A 27 45.48 18.86 -26.05
C ASN A 27 46.55 17.88 -26.56
N GLU A 28 46.81 16.77 -25.85
CA GLU A 28 47.05 15.44 -26.46
C GLU A 28 47.22 14.26 -25.45
N GLU A 29 47.32 14.48 -24.14
CA GLU A 29 47.69 13.38 -23.21
C GLU A 29 46.56 12.69 -22.42
N MET A 30 45.28 12.98 -22.70
CA MET A 30 44.16 12.31 -22.00
C MET A 30 43.31 11.39 -22.89
N CYS A 31 43.79 11.04 -24.08
CA CYS A 31 43.21 10.00 -24.96
C CYS A 31 44.08 8.74 -25.09
N GLY A 32 45.27 8.69 -24.45
CA GLY A 32 46.23 7.59 -24.59
C GLY A 32 46.11 6.42 -23.60
N LEU A 33 45.26 6.52 -22.58
CA LEU A 33 45.16 5.51 -21.50
C LEU A 33 43.95 4.56 -21.61
N LEU A 34 43.19 4.63 -22.71
CA LEU A 34 42.04 3.75 -22.99
C LEU A 34 42.28 2.76 -24.14
N ALA A 35 43.54 2.53 -24.52
CA ALA A 35 43.87 1.67 -25.65
C ALA A 35 44.95 0.64 -25.30
N ASP A 36 44.69 -0.22 -24.31
CA ASP A 36 45.30 -1.56 -24.28
C ASP A 36 44.64 -2.47 -23.23
N PHE A 37 43.49 -3.05 -23.57
CA PHE A 37 43.10 -4.38 -23.10
C PHE A 37 42.25 -5.02 -24.20
N LYS A 38 42.89 -5.96 -24.91
CA LYS A 38 42.29 -6.78 -25.96
C LYS A 38 41.12 -7.60 -25.42
N GLU A 39 40.12 -7.74 -26.28
CA GLU A 39 38.92 -8.57 -26.13
C GLU A 39 39.26 -9.99 -25.65
N GLU A 40 38.75 -10.33 -24.46
CA GLU A 40 38.24 -11.68 -24.17
C GLU A 40 36.75 -11.53 -23.86
N THR A 41 35.95 -12.13 -24.73
CA THR A 41 34.49 -12.13 -24.69
C THR A 41 33.98 -12.96 -23.52
N CYS A 42 33.29 -12.32 -22.59
CA CYS A 42 32.09 -12.71 -21.84
C CYS A 42 31.89 -11.61 -20.79
N ASP A 43 30.67 -11.09 -20.62
CA ASP A 43 30.07 -10.73 -19.32
C ASP A 43 29.00 -9.64 -19.41
N GLU A 44 27.85 -10.01 -18.84
CA GLU A 44 26.86 -9.23 -18.11
C GLU A 44 26.69 -7.74 -18.45
N GLU A 45 25.52 -7.40 -19.01
CA GLU A 45 24.96 -6.06 -18.98
C GLU A 45 24.84 -5.57 -17.52
N LEU A 46 25.89 -4.91 -17.03
CA LEU A 46 25.83 -4.02 -15.89
C LEU A 46 24.87 -2.89 -16.25
N LYS A 47 23.58 -3.04 -15.88
CA LYS A 47 22.60 -1.95 -15.97
C LYS A 47 23.19 -0.74 -15.28
N SER A 48 23.56 0.26 -16.07
CA SER A 48 23.89 1.59 -15.58
C SER A 48 22.72 2.09 -14.70
N PRO A 49 22.99 2.74 -13.56
CA PRO A 49 21.93 3.29 -12.74
C PRO A 49 21.12 4.26 -13.60
N ILE A 50 19.79 4.07 -13.65
CA ILE A 50 18.87 4.96 -14.38
C ILE A 50 19.09 6.37 -13.81
N LEU A 51 19.79 7.21 -14.55
CA LEU A 51 20.01 8.60 -14.18
C LEU A 51 18.68 9.33 -14.39
N TYR A 52 18.07 9.84 -13.32
CA TYR A 52 16.88 10.67 -13.44
C TYR A 52 17.26 11.99 -14.14
N GLU A 53 16.77 12.20 -15.35
CA GLU A 53 16.97 13.48 -16.02
C GLU A 53 16.03 14.54 -15.42
N LEU A 54 16.57 15.73 -15.15
CA LEU A 54 15.78 16.82 -14.60
C LEU A 54 14.76 17.32 -15.64
N PRO A 55 13.47 17.45 -15.26
CA PRO A 55 12.45 18.01 -16.15
C PRO A 55 12.79 19.44 -16.59
N PRO A 56 12.28 19.90 -17.75
CA PRO A 56 12.46 21.27 -18.20
C PRO A 56 12.07 22.28 -17.12
N GLY A 57 12.94 23.25 -16.86
CA GLY A 57 12.74 24.28 -15.82
C GLY A 57 13.13 23.86 -14.40
N LYS A 58 13.50 22.59 -14.16
CA LYS A 58 14.04 22.13 -12.88
C LYS A 58 15.58 22.16 -12.89
N LYS A 59 16.18 22.62 -11.79
CA LYS A 59 17.64 22.71 -11.58
C LYS A 59 18.14 21.68 -10.57
N TYR A 60 17.27 21.18 -9.69
CA TYR A 60 17.61 20.29 -8.59
C TYR A 60 16.60 19.14 -8.48
N HIS A 61 17.08 17.97 -8.06
CA HIS A 61 16.24 16.83 -7.71
C HIS A 61 15.57 17.06 -6.35
N LEU A 62 16.33 17.53 -5.38
CA LEU A 62 15.90 17.71 -4.00
C LEU A 62 16.21 19.12 -3.50
N PHE A 63 15.23 19.80 -2.93
CA PHE A 63 15.41 20.92 -2.02
C PHE A 63 15.58 20.36 -0.61
N ILE A 64 16.68 20.68 0.09
CA ILE A 64 16.90 20.18 1.46
C ILE A 64 16.53 21.27 2.46
N ALA A 65 15.42 21.08 3.17
CA ALA A 65 15.00 21.91 4.28
C ALA A 65 15.52 21.30 5.60
N HIS A 66 16.28 22.07 6.37
CA HIS A 66 16.84 21.64 7.65
C HIS A 66 17.03 22.81 8.61
N SER A 67 17.05 22.52 9.92
CA SER A 67 17.42 23.55 10.90
C SER A 67 18.91 23.88 10.81
N ALA A 68 19.31 25.09 11.20
CA ALA A 68 20.72 25.46 11.26
C ALA A 68 21.53 24.53 12.20
N ILE A 69 20.90 24.05 13.27
CA ILE A 69 21.50 23.11 14.24
C ILE A 69 21.79 21.75 13.58
N ASP A 70 20.93 21.30 12.67
CA ASP A 70 21.10 20.03 11.95
C ASP A 70 22.04 20.14 10.74
N GLY A 71 22.66 21.30 10.48
CA GLY A 71 23.40 21.59 9.25
C GLY A 71 24.52 20.60 8.92
N GLN A 72 25.28 20.13 9.93
CA GLN A 72 26.34 19.16 9.69
C GLN A 72 25.80 17.80 9.22
N GLN A 73 24.68 17.34 9.79
CA GLN A 73 24.04 16.09 9.40
C GLN A 73 23.36 16.22 8.03
N ALA A 74 22.70 17.35 7.78
CA ALA A 74 22.09 17.68 6.50
C ALA A 74 23.13 17.71 5.37
N LEU A 75 24.29 18.34 5.60
CA LEU A 75 25.39 18.39 4.64
C LEU A 75 25.95 17.00 4.34
N LYS A 76 26.04 16.13 5.34
CA LYS A 76 26.47 14.73 5.14
C LYS A 76 25.49 13.98 4.23
N ILE A 77 24.19 14.08 4.50
CA ILE A 77 23.14 13.48 3.67
C ILE A 77 23.19 14.05 2.24
N CYS A 78 23.31 15.36 2.09
CA CYS A 78 23.44 16.04 0.80
C CYS A 78 24.62 15.48 -0.01
N LYS A 79 25.80 15.40 0.60
CA LYS A 79 27.01 14.87 -0.06
C LYS A 79 26.85 13.40 -0.46
N GLU A 80 26.24 12.57 0.37
CA GLU A 80 25.99 11.17 0.03
C GLU A 80 24.94 11.03 -1.08
N LEU A 81 23.91 11.87 -1.13
CA LEU A 81 22.93 11.89 -2.23
C LEU A 81 23.58 12.30 -3.56
N GLU A 82 24.42 13.34 -3.53
CA GLU A 82 25.11 13.84 -4.74
C GLU A 82 26.18 12.86 -5.23
N SER A 83 27.02 12.32 -4.35
CA SER A 83 28.14 11.47 -4.74
C SER A 83 27.75 10.02 -5.05
N ARG A 84 26.84 9.45 -4.26
CA ARG A 84 26.51 8.01 -4.30
C ARG A 84 25.34 7.72 -5.22
N PHE A 85 24.45 8.69 -5.43
CA PHE A 85 23.21 8.52 -6.18
C PHE A 85 23.03 9.55 -7.31
N LEU A 86 23.99 10.45 -7.50
CA LEU A 86 23.98 11.47 -8.56
C LEU A 86 22.76 12.41 -8.50
N LEU A 87 22.11 12.50 -7.33
CA LEU A 87 20.99 13.42 -7.12
C LEU A 87 21.53 14.80 -6.80
N LYS A 88 21.46 15.70 -7.78
CA LYS A 88 21.71 17.13 -7.56
C LYS A 88 20.77 17.74 -6.53
N CYS A 89 21.31 18.21 -5.41
CA CYS A 89 20.56 18.77 -4.30
C CYS A 89 20.72 20.30 -4.23
N MET A 90 19.67 21.00 -3.81
CA MET A 90 19.74 22.41 -3.43
C MET A 90 19.99 22.48 -1.93
N PHE A 91 21.08 23.14 -1.55
CA PHE A 91 21.49 23.32 -0.16
C PHE A 91 21.70 24.81 0.13
N PHE A 92 20.92 25.38 1.06
CA PHE A 92 20.79 26.84 1.17
C PHE A 92 22.12 27.57 1.44
N ASP A 93 23.01 26.98 2.25
CA ASP A 93 24.34 27.58 2.56
C ASP A 93 25.22 27.74 1.32
N ARG A 94 24.97 26.96 0.26
CA ARG A 94 25.75 26.93 -0.98
C ARG A 94 25.05 27.61 -2.15
N ASP A 95 23.74 27.40 -2.27
CA ASP A 95 22.98 27.63 -3.49
C ASP A 95 22.17 28.95 -3.48
N PHE A 96 21.96 29.58 -2.32
CA PHE A 96 21.22 30.83 -2.24
C PHE A 96 21.99 31.99 -2.88
N MET A 97 21.27 32.81 -3.64
CA MET A 97 21.88 33.98 -4.28
C MET A 97 22.13 35.05 -3.22
N PRO A 98 23.40 35.51 -3.04
CA PRO A 98 23.70 36.61 -2.15
C PRO A 98 22.94 37.88 -2.58
N ALA A 99 22.59 38.73 -1.62
CA ALA A 99 21.84 39.99 -1.81
C ALA A 99 20.36 39.85 -2.25
N LYS A 100 19.83 38.63 -2.36
CA LYS A 100 18.40 38.39 -2.50
C LYS A 100 17.76 38.12 -1.13
N ARG A 101 16.49 38.49 -0.95
CA ARG A 101 15.78 38.17 0.30
C ARG A 101 15.65 36.65 0.48
N ILE A 102 15.71 36.20 1.73
CA ILE A 102 15.72 34.77 2.06
C ILE A 102 14.40 34.09 1.65
N ASP A 103 13.27 34.75 1.87
CA ASP A 103 11.94 34.30 1.43
C ASP A 103 11.87 34.10 -0.10
N GLU A 104 12.39 35.06 -0.86
CA GLU A 104 12.44 34.94 -2.32
C GLU A 104 13.41 33.86 -2.80
N ASN A 105 14.52 33.62 -2.09
CA ASN A 105 15.45 32.52 -2.39
C ASN A 105 14.75 31.17 -2.16
N ILE A 106 14.08 31.01 -1.01
CA ILE A 106 13.35 29.80 -0.67
C ILE A 106 12.32 29.47 -1.76
N GLN A 107 11.47 30.43 -2.12
CA GLN A 107 10.42 30.19 -3.12
C GLN A 107 11.00 29.77 -4.48
N GLN A 108 11.95 30.54 -5.02
CA GLN A 108 12.46 30.27 -6.37
C GLN A 108 13.27 28.98 -6.45
N GLU A 109 14.09 28.69 -5.44
CA GLU A 109 14.90 27.48 -5.47
C GLU A 109 14.05 26.21 -5.18
N MET A 110 12.95 26.35 -4.43
CA MET A 110 11.94 25.31 -4.27
C MET A 110 11.16 25.04 -5.57
N GLU A 111 10.75 26.09 -6.29
CA GLU A 111 10.10 25.98 -7.62
C GLU A 111 10.99 25.25 -8.63
N LYS A 112 12.32 25.48 -8.58
CA LYS A 112 13.32 24.81 -9.42
C LYS A 112 13.67 23.39 -8.95
N SER A 113 13.06 22.90 -7.87
CA SER A 113 13.32 21.57 -7.33
C SER A 113 12.18 20.60 -7.67
N VAL A 114 12.52 19.33 -7.91
CA VAL A 114 11.52 18.29 -8.19
C VAL A 114 10.80 17.88 -6.91
N LYS A 115 11.53 17.70 -5.81
CA LYS A 115 10.99 17.32 -4.50
C LYS A 115 11.62 18.11 -3.37
N VAL A 116 10.94 18.16 -2.24
CA VAL A 116 11.41 18.80 -1.01
C VAL A 116 11.67 17.72 0.04
N LEU A 117 12.91 17.66 0.53
CA LEU A 117 13.34 16.81 1.63
C LEU A 117 13.25 17.62 2.93
N LEU A 118 12.33 17.26 3.82
CA LEU A 118 12.19 17.89 5.14
C LEU A 118 12.97 17.07 6.17
N LEU A 119 14.05 17.62 6.70
CA LEU A 119 14.85 16.99 7.75
C LEU A 119 14.32 17.42 9.13
N LEU A 120 13.33 16.67 9.61
CA LEU A 120 12.54 16.95 10.80
C LEU A 120 13.33 16.64 12.07
N SER A 121 13.39 17.62 12.97
CA SER A 121 13.94 17.55 14.32
C SER A 121 13.18 18.53 15.22
N PRO A 122 13.33 18.48 16.55
CA PRO A 122 12.74 19.48 17.43
C PRO A 122 13.15 20.92 17.04
N ASP A 123 14.39 21.11 16.60
CA ASP A 123 14.91 22.40 16.16
C ASP A 123 14.36 22.83 14.80
N PHE A 124 14.05 21.88 13.91
CA PHE A 124 13.32 22.16 12.68
C PHE A 124 11.92 22.72 12.97
N LEU A 125 11.19 22.10 13.91
CA LEU A 125 9.83 22.52 14.26
C LEU A 125 9.79 23.88 14.98
N ASN A 126 10.88 24.26 15.66
CA ASN A 126 11.01 25.55 16.34
C ASN A 126 11.61 26.67 15.47
N SER A 127 12.08 26.35 14.26
CA SER A 127 12.70 27.33 13.35
C SER A 127 11.65 28.01 12.48
N HIS A 128 11.62 29.35 12.53
CA HIS A 128 10.73 30.17 11.70
C HIS A 128 10.91 29.89 10.20
N TRP A 129 12.16 29.78 9.74
CA TRP A 129 12.45 29.51 8.33
C TRP A 129 12.00 28.11 7.91
N CYS A 130 12.22 27.11 8.77
CA CYS A 130 11.81 25.73 8.47
C CYS A 130 10.29 25.55 8.47
N ASP A 131 9.56 26.22 9.37
CA ASP A 131 8.09 26.24 9.34
C ASP A 131 7.57 26.89 8.05
N MET A 132 8.18 28.00 7.62
CA MET A 132 7.85 28.65 6.35
C MET A 132 8.12 27.76 5.14
N GLU A 133 9.31 27.12 5.08
CA GLU A 133 9.67 26.16 4.03
C GLU A 133 8.69 24.98 3.98
N ALA A 134 8.37 24.39 5.13
CA ALA A 134 7.45 23.25 5.21
C ALA A 134 6.04 23.64 4.75
N ARG A 135 5.52 24.80 5.16
CA ARG A 135 4.21 25.28 4.71
C ARG A 135 4.17 25.57 3.22
N LEU A 136 5.22 26.21 2.69
CA LEU A 136 5.33 26.50 1.27
C LEU A 136 5.39 25.21 0.45
N ALA A 137 6.21 24.25 0.87
CA ALA A 137 6.30 22.94 0.23
C ALA A 137 4.95 22.25 0.22
N VAL A 138 4.22 22.25 1.34
CA VAL A 138 2.89 21.65 1.43
C VAL A 138 1.90 22.35 0.49
N GLN A 139 1.87 23.68 0.49
CA GLN A 139 1.04 24.44 -0.45
C GLN A 139 1.35 24.11 -1.92
N MET A 140 2.63 24.07 -2.28
CA MET A 140 3.09 23.73 -3.63
C MET A 140 2.85 22.26 -3.98
N SER A 141 2.75 21.36 -3.01
CA SER A 141 2.41 19.95 -3.28
C SER A 141 0.94 19.76 -3.68
N PHE A 142 0.06 20.70 -3.31
CA PHE A 142 -1.35 20.70 -3.70
C PHE A 142 -1.62 21.44 -5.02
N ASP A 143 -0.71 22.30 -5.45
CA ASP A 143 -0.85 23.01 -6.73
C ASP A 143 -0.56 22.05 -7.89
N ARG A 144 -1.53 21.96 -8.81
CA ARG A 144 -1.47 21.10 -10.00
C ARG A 144 -0.42 21.53 -11.01
N SER A 145 0.14 22.73 -10.87
CA SER A 145 1.13 23.30 -11.78
C SER A 145 2.59 23.04 -11.37
N SER A 146 2.86 22.74 -10.09
CA SER A 146 4.22 22.64 -9.55
C SER A 146 4.79 21.22 -9.49
N ASP A 147 3.94 20.18 -9.57
CA ASP A 147 4.28 18.74 -9.49
C ASP A 147 5.24 18.36 -8.34
N LEU A 148 5.33 19.23 -7.33
CA LEU A 148 6.30 19.14 -6.25
C LEU A 148 5.84 18.11 -5.21
N ARG A 149 6.73 17.23 -4.77
CA ARG A 149 6.44 16.21 -3.74
C ARG A 149 7.33 16.39 -2.52
N ILE A 150 6.86 15.92 -1.37
CA ILE A 150 7.56 16.05 -0.08
C ILE A 150 8.05 14.69 0.41
N ILE A 151 9.27 14.66 0.93
CA ILE A 151 9.89 13.52 1.60
C ILE A 151 10.27 13.96 3.03
N PRO A 152 9.48 13.61 4.05
CA PRO A 152 9.85 13.91 5.43
C PRO A 152 10.77 12.84 6.00
N VAL A 153 11.81 13.27 6.74
CA VAL A 153 12.79 12.41 7.41
C VAL A 153 12.95 12.86 8.86
N LEU A 154 12.71 11.96 9.81
CA LEU A 154 12.95 12.21 11.24
C LEU A 154 14.43 12.00 11.53
N LEU A 155 15.17 13.07 11.81
CA LEU A 155 16.59 13.03 12.18
C LEU A 155 16.80 12.70 13.67
N ARG A 156 15.94 13.23 14.54
CA ARG A 156 16.03 13.13 16.00
C ARG A 156 14.68 12.79 16.63
N ASP A 157 14.68 12.57 17.94
CA ASP A 157 13.52 12.13 18.70
C ASP A 157 12.34 13.10 18.56
N LEU A 158 11.37 12.68 17.76
CA LEU A 158 10.05 13.27 17.59
C LEU A 158 9.05 12.14 17.51
N ASP A 159 7.97 12.25 18.27
CA ASP A 159 6.79 11.40 18.15
C ASP A 159 5.89 11.95 17.02
N PRO A 160 5.72 11.24 15.89
CA PRO A 160 4.92 11.72 14.77
C PRO A 160 3.46 12.01 15.15
N ASP A 161 2.91 11.30 16.14
CA ASP A 161 1.50 11.43 16.53
C ASP A 161 1.27 12.64 17.44
N ASN A 162 2.28 13.02 18.24
CA ASN A 162 2.16 14.06 19.26
C ASN A 162 2.88 15.36 18.88
N ASP A 163 4.07 15.28 18.30
CA ASP A 163 4.96 16.42 18.13
C ASP A 163 4.84 17.09 16.76
N LEU A 164 4.41 16.34 15.72
CA LEU A 164 4.29 16.93 14.38
C LEU A 164 3.10 17.89 14.27
N PRO A 165 3.29 19.06 13.62
CA PRO A 165 2.19 19.96 13.29
C PRO A 165 1.09 19.25 12.48
N PRO A 166 -0.19 19.61 12.65
CA PRO A 166 -1.32 18.96 11.97
C PRO A 166 -1.19 18.87 10.45
N PHE A 167 -0.50 19.83 9.82
CA PHE A 167 -0.30 19.86 8.37
C PHE A 167 0.78 18.88 7.88
N LEU A 168 1.66 18.39 8.76
CA LEU A 168 2.67 17.38 8.45
C LEU A 168 2.26 15.96 8.85
N LYS A 169 1.29 15.81 9.77
CA LYS A 169 0.76 14.49 10.19
C LYS A 169 0.28 13.57 9.05
N PRO A 170 -0.28 14.08 7.94
CA PRO A 170 -0.67 13.21 6.82
C PRO A 170 0.50 12.56 6.07
N TYR A 171 1.73 13.05 6.26
CA TYR A 171 2.90 12.58 5.53
C TYR A 171 3.57 11.42 6.24
N VAL A 172 3.99 10.41 5.47
CA VAL A 172 4.78 9.29 5.99
C VAL A 172 6.22 9.70 6.09
N CYS A 173 6.79 9.64 7.30
CA CYS A 173 8.16 10.03 7.55
C CYS A 173 9.12 8.83 7.50
N ILE A 174 10.32 9.03 6.96
CA ILE A 174 11.46 8.10 7.07
C ILE A 174 12.13 8.33 8.43
N ASP A 175 12.27 7.31 9.26
CA ASP A 175 12.94 7.45 10.56
C ASP A 175 14.44 7.14 10.43
N ALA A 176 15.28 8.18 10.33
CA ALA A 176 16.71 8.03 10.09
C ALA A 176 17.43 7.21 11.18
N ARG A 177 16.85 7.09 12.38
CA ARG A 177 17.40 6.31 13.50
C ARG A 177 17.15 4.81 13.34
N LYS A 178 16.08 4.43 12.63
CA LYS A 178 15.72 3.02 12.37
C LYS A 178 16.38 2.50 11.11
N GLU A 179 16.75 3.39 10.20
CA GLU A 179 17.35 3.03 8.93
C GLU A 179 18.88 2.94 9.04
N TYR A 180 19.44 1.79 8.64
CA TYR A 180 20.90 1.62 8.57
C TYR A 180 21.56 2.54 7.54
N ASP A 181 20.83 2.83 6.45
CA ASP A 181 21.29 3.66 5.33
C ASP A 181 20.18 4.63 4.92
N CYS A 182 20.07 5.72 5.70
CA CYS A 182 19.07 6.75 5.49
C CYS A 182 19.16 7.37 4.08
N THR A 183 20.38 7.60 3.58
CA THR A 183 20.61 8.18 2.25
C THR A 183 20.06 7.27 1.15
N ALA A 184 20.26 5.95 1.22
CA ALA A 184 19.66 5.00 0.28
C ALA A 184 18.14 5.01 0.33
N LYS A 185 17.56 5.17 1.53
CA LYS A 185 16.11 5.28 1.71
C LYS A 185 15.53 6.57 1.14
N ILE A 186 16.24 7.68 1.27
CA ILE A 186 15.87 8.95 0.63
C ILE A 186 15.93 8.82 -0.89
N HIS A 187 16.98 8.19 -1.42
CA HIS A 187 17.08 7.90 -2.85
C HIS A 187 15.94 7.01 -3.34
N GLU A 188 15.62 5.93 -2.63
CA GLU A 188 14.45 5.08 -2.92
C GLU A 188 13.16 5.92 -2.92
N ALA A 189 12.93 6.70 -1.86
CA ALA A 189 11.78 7.58 -1.76
C ALA A 189 11.71 8.62 -2.89
N PHE A 190 12.84 9.10 -3.41
CA PHE A 190 12.88 10.01 -4.54
C PHE A 190 12.26 9.42 -5.81
N TYR A 191 12.36 8.12 -6.09
CA TYR A 191 11.72 7.52 -7.27
C TYR A 191 10.26 7.12 -7.00
N TYR A 192 9.95 6.70 -5.76
CA TYR A 192 8.64 6.11 -5.42
C TYR A 192 7.64 7.08 -4.76
N THR A 193 7.93 8.38 -4.68
CA THR A 193 7.08 9.42 -4.03
C THR A 193 5.75 9.74 -4.74
N GLY A 194 5.33 8.97 -5.75
CA GLY A 194 3.94 9.00 -6.23
C GLY A 194 2.91 8.51 -5.18
N VAL A 195 3.36 8.07 -4.00
CA VAL A 195 2.59 7.32 -2.98
C VAL A 195 2.74 7.88 -1.54
N VAL A 196 3.33 9.07 -1.35
CA VAL A 196 3.56 9.63 0.01
C VAL A 196 2.54 10.71 0.41
N ASP A 197 1.88 11.37 -0.55
CA ASP A 197 0.78 12.29 -0.24
C ASP A 197 -0.51 11.52 0.03
N ALA A 198 -0.87 11.31 1.30
CA ALA A 198 -2.14 10.66 1.67
C ALA A 198 -3.37 11.32 1.00
N VAL A 199 -3.29 12.62 0.70
CA VAL A 199 -4.37 13.39 0.05
C VAL A 199 -4.45 13.14 -1.46
N HIS A 200 -3.31 13.11 -2.16
CA HIS A 200 -3.27 12.75 -3.58
C HIS A 200 -3.53 11.25 -3.78
N GLN A 201 -3.16 10.44 -2.80
CA GLN A 201 -3.41 9.00 -2.75
C GLN A 201 -4.90 8.68 -2.63
N ALA A 202 -5.73 9.41 -1.89
CA ALA A 202 -7.19 9.18 -1.88
C ALA A 202 -7.83 9.44 -3.28
N GLU A 203 -7.30 10.43 -4.02
CA GLU A 203 -7.78 10.79 -5.34
C GLU A 203 -7.22 9.88 -6.45
N LEU A 204 -5.96 9.43 -6.33
CA LEU A 204 -5.37 8.36 -7.15
C LEU A 204 -6.00 7.00 -6.86
N GLU A 205 -6.29 6.65 -5.60
CA GLU A 205 -6.97 5.42 -5.21
C GLU A 205 -8.39 5.38 -5.76
N SER A 206 -9.04 6.53 -5.98
CA SER A 206 -10.31 6.62 -6.70
C SER A 206 -10.17 6.45 -8.23
N LYS A 207 -9.01 6.77 -8.81
CA LYS A 207 -8.74 6.75 -10.27
C LYS A 207 -8.04 5.49 -10.78
N PHE A 208 -7.22 4.85 -9.96
CA PHE A 208 -6.54 3.56 -10.23
C PHE A 208 -7.37 2.36 -9.71
N ALA A 209 -8.50 2.62 -9.06
CA ALA A 209 -9.46 1.60 -8.68
C ALA A 209 -10.21 1.08 -9.90
N GLU A 210 -9.62 0.10 -10.59
CA GLU A 210 -10.33 -1.12 -11.02
C GLU A 210 -9.36 -2.22 -11.46
N ASP A 211 -8.23 -1.88 -12.09
CA ASP A 211 -7.42 -2.89 -12.80
C ASP A 211 -6.19 -3.45 -12.05
N ASN A 212 -5.56 -2.73 -11.12
CA ASN A 212 -4.31 -3.18 -10.48
C ASN A 212 -4.39 -3.27 -8.95
N ARG A 213 -5.34 -4.06 -8.45
CA ARG A 213 -5.31 -4.55 -7.05
C ARG A 213 -4.18 -5.57 -6.90
N SER A 214 -2.98 -5.12 -6.57
CA SER A 214 -1.89 -6.00 -6.12
C SER A 214 -2.26 -6.59 -4.76
N GLN A 215 -2.93 -7.74 -4.78
CA GLN A 215 -3.08 -8.62 -3.61
C GLN A 215 -1.79 -9.45 -3.47
N ASN A 216 -0.63 -8.78 -3.42
CA ASN A 216 0.72 -9.37 -3.55
C ASN A 216 0.82 -10.40 -4.69
N GLY A 217 0.06 -10.16 -5.76
CA GLY A 217 -0.13 -11.13 -6.82
C GLY A 217 -0.87 -10.53 -8.00
N VAL A 218 -0.76 -11.21 -9.13
CA VAL A 218 -1.39 -10.85 -10.39
C VAL A 218 -2.73 -11.54 -10.48
N ARG A 219 -3.79 -10.76 -10.77
CA ARG A 219 -5.11 -11.29 -11.06
C ARG A 219 -5.07 -11.96 -12.43
N LEU A 220 -5.27 -13.27 -12.47
CA LEU A 220 -5.19 -14.05 -13.71
C LEU A 220 -6.54 -14.18 -14.41
N LEU A 221 -7.60 -14.39 -13.63
CA LEU A 221 -8.91 -14.73 -14.17
C LEU A 221 -10.04 -14.27 -13.25
N GLU A 222 -11.15 -13.84 -13.85
CA GLU A 222 -12.41 -13.55 -13.18
C GLU A 222 -13.54 -14.34 -13.85
N ILE A 223 -14.19 -15.23 -13.09
CA ILE A 223 -15.31 -16.04 -13.57
C ILE A 223 -16.59 -15.57 -12.89
N GLU A 224 -17.57 -15.17 -13.68
CA GLU A 224 -18.88 -14.79 -13.19
C GLU A 224 -19.86 -15.97 -13.19
N GLY A 225 -20.64 -16.11 -12.12
CA GLY A 225 -21.70 -17.11 -12.07
C GLY A 225 -22.87 -16.72 -12.97
N LYS A 226 -23.28 -17.64 -13.86
CA LYS A 226 -24.44 -17.47 -14.73
C LYS A 226 -25.69 -18.07 -14.10
N LEU A 227 -26.85 -17.59 -14.55
CA LEU A 227 -28.14 -18.05 -14.07
C LEU A 227 -28.68 -19.14 -15.00
N GLU A 228 -28.79 -20.37 -14.48
CA GLU A 228 -29.41 -21.48 -15.20
C GLU A 228 -30.80 -21.80 -14.66
N LYS A 229 -31.71 -22.20 -15.55
CA LYS A 229 -33.05 -22.66 -15.18
C LYS A 229 -32.99 -24.15 -14.82
N SER A 230 -33.52 -24.51 -13.65
CA SER A 230 -33.77 -25.90 -13.29
C SER A 230 -34.80 -26.50 -14.24
N ALA A 231 -34.59 -27.76 -14.65
CA ALA A 231 -35.57 -28.53 -15.42
C ALA A 231 -36.85 -28.83 -14.61
N CYS A 232 -36.74 -28.88 -13.28
CA CYS A 232 -37.83 -29.18 -12.37
C CYS A 232 -38.09 -27.96 -11.47
N PHE A 233 -39.32 -27.44 -11.52
CA PHE A 233 -39.73 -26.15 -10.95
C PHE A 233 -39.01 -24.98 -11.64
N ASN A 234 -39.73 -23.93 -12.04
CA ASN A 234 -39.19 -22.70 -12.66
C ASN A 234 -38.17 -21.91 -11.78
N ALA A 235 -37.52 -22.56 -10.83
CA ALA A 235 -36.41 -22.07 -10.03
C ALA A 235 -35.14 -21.96 -10.89
N SER A 236 -34.47 -20.82 -10.79
CA SER A 236 -33.20 -20.57 -11.44
C SER A 236 -32.09 -20.49 -10.40
N HIS A 237 -30.94 -21.10 -10.66
CA HIS A 237 -29.81 -21.15 -9.73
C HIS A 237 -28.53 -20.62 -10.39
N TYR A 238 -27.58 -20.21 -9.56
CA TYR A 238 -26.27 -19.75 -10.03
C TYR A 238 -25.34 -20.94 -10.22
N VAL A 239 -24.68 -20.97 -11.37
CA VAL A 239 -23.69 -21.98 -11.76
C VAL A 239 -22.51 -21.25 -12.40
N PHE A 240 -21.29 -21.63 -12.06
CA PHE A 240 -20.11 -21.24 -12.81
C PHE A 240 -19.92 -22.20 -13.97
N LEU A 241 -19.81 -21.66 -15.18
CA LEU A 241 -19.57 -22.50 -16.35
C LEU A 241 -18.15 -23.07 -16.34
N ASP A 242 -17.97 -24.14 -17.12
CA ASP A 242 -16.66 -24.71 -17.41
C ASP A 242 -15.75 -23.68 -18.07
N LEU A 243 -14.44 -23.85 -17.86
CA LEU A 243 -13.41 -22.95 -18.39
C LEU A 243 -13.42 -22.96 -19.92
N SER A 244 -13.49 -21.78 -20.53
CA SER A 244 -13.30 -21.62 -21.97
C SER A 244 -11.83 -21.80 -22.35
N ASP A 245 -11.55 -21.99 -23.65
CA ASP A 245 -10.16 -22.07 -24.14
C ASP A 245 -9.36 -20.79 -23.86
N GLN A 246 -10.04 -19.63 -23.82
CA GLN A 246 -9.44 -18.36 -23.43
C GLN A 246 -9.08 -18.34 -21.93
N ASP A 247 -9.97 -18.84 -21.07
CA ASP A 247 -9.71 -18.92 -19.62
C ASP A 247 -8.55 -19.87 -19.32
N ARG A 248 -8.46 -20.97 -20.07
CA ARG A 248 -7.34 -21.92 -20.00
C ARG A 248 -6.04 -21.27 -20.45
N ALA A 249 -6.05 -20.46 -21.51
CA ALA A 249 -4.86 -19.73 -21.97
C ALA A 249 -4.34 -18.73 -20.91
N CYS A 250 -5.23 -18.10 -20.14
CA CYS A 250 -4.83 -17.22 -19.02
C CYS A 250 -4.17 -17.99 -17.86
N LEU A 251 -4.49 -19.28 -17.70
CA LEU A 251 -3.94 -20.16 -16.68
C LEU A 251 -2.74 -20.92 -17.26
N ASN A 252 -1.56 -20.31 -17.18
CA ASN A 252 -0.28 -20.79 -17.76
C ASN A 252 0.18 -22.21 -17.36
N SER A 253 -0.56 -22.97 -16.56
CA SER A 253 -0.21 -24.33 -16.11
C SER A 253 -1.40 -25.29 -16.13
N ASN A 254 -1.23 -26.47 -16.74
CA ASN A 254 -2.24 -27.54 -16.76
C ASN A 254 -2.68 -27.94 -15.33
N LYS A 255 -1.75 -27.90 -14.37
CA LYS A 255 -2.05 -28.20 -12.96
C LYS A 255 -2.96 -27.14 -12.33
N THR A 256 -2.79 -25.87 -12.69
CA THR A 256 -3.68 -24.78 -12.22
C THR A 256 -5.07 -24.88 -12.82
N GLN A 257 -5.18 -25.28 -14.08
CA GLN A 257 -6.47 -25.49 -14.75
C GLN A 257 -7.25 -26.61 -14.07
N GLU A 258 -6.65 -27.79 -13.89
CA GLU A 258 -7.28 -28.94 -13.23
C GLU A 258 -7.71 -28.61 -11.78
N GLN A 259 -6.91 -27.83 -11.07
CA GLN A 259 -7.23 -27.40 -9.70
C GLN A 259 -8.42 -26.42 -9.66
N LEU A 260 -8.50 -25.49 -10.62
CA LEU A 260 -9.60 -24.56 -10.71
C LEU A 260 -10.90 -25.27 -11.11
N GLU A 261 -10.87 -26.19 -12.07
CA GLU A 261 -12.03 -27.01 -12.45
C GLU A 261 -12.59 -27.78 -11.23
N LYS A 262 -11.72 -28.38 -10.41
CA LYS A 262 -12.14 -29.04 -9.15
C LYS A 262 -12.78 -28.08 -8.14
N ILE A 263 -12.37 -26.82 -8.11
CA ILE A 263 -13.00 -25.79 -7.25
C ILE A 263 -14.38 -25.42 -7.82
N LEU A 264 -14.50 -25.24 -9.13
CA LEU A 264 -15.77 -24.93 -9.81
C LEU A 264 -16.81 -26.03 -9.58
N ASP A 265 -16.45 -27.30 -9.81
CA ASP A 265 -17.33 -28.46 -9.56
C ASP A 265 -17.83 -28.51 -8.12
N PHE A 266 -16.95 -28.22 -7.16
CA PHE A 266 -17.31 -28.20 -5.75
C PHE A 266 -18.26 -27.04 -5.43
N VAL A 267 -17.94 -25.84 -5.92
CA VAL A 267 -18.76 -24.65 -5.67
C VAL A 267 -20.16 -24.82 -6.28
N ASN A 268 -20.24 -25.40 -7.49
CA ASN A 268 -21.49 -25.69 -8.18
C ASN A 268 -22.32 -26.79 -7.49
N SER A 269 -21.68 -27.82 -6.95
CA SER A 269 -22.38 -28.88 -6.20
C SER A 269 -22.88 -28.44 -4.82
N SER A 270 -22.42 -27.30 -4.30
CA SER A 270 -22.85 -26.77 -3.01
C SER A 270 -24.31 -26.32 -3.02
N CYS A 271 -25.14 -26.87 -2.12
CA CYS A 271 -26.53 -26.46 -1.87
C CYS A 271 -26.65 -24.95 -1.58
N VAL A 272 -25.58 -24.38 -1.05
CA VAL A 272 -25.46 -22.97 -0.69
C VAL A 272 -25.43 -22.07 -1.93
N MET A 273 -24.71 -22.44 -2.99
CA MET A 273 -24.71 -21.67 -4.26
C MET A 273 -26.01 -21.81 -5.04
N ARG A 274 -26.63 -23.00 -5.00
CA ARG A 274 -27.94 -23.22 -5.61
C ARG A 274 -29.00 -22.23 -5.12
N ASN A 275 -28.89 -21.82 -3.85
CA ASN A 275 -29.82 -20.90 -3.19
C ASN A 275 -29.33 -19.44 -3.15
N TYR A 276 -28.24 -19.08 -3.84
CA TYR A 276 -27.64 -17.74 -3.81
C TYR A 276 -28.65 -16.61 -4.16
N ARG A 277 -29.61 -16.88 -5.04
CA ARG A 277 -30.64 -15.91 -5.49
C ARG A 277 -31.49 -15.34 -4.35
N ILE A 278 -31.77 -16.12 -3.31
CA ILE A 278 -32.53 -15.69 -2.12
C ILE A 278 -31.81 -14.51 -1.42
N PHE A 279 -30.49 -14.46 -1.53
CA PHE A 279 -29.63 -13.51 -0.84
C PHE A 279 -29.35 -12.24 -1.67
N LYS A 280 -29.59 -12.28 -2.99
CA LYS A 280 -29.37 -11.17 -3.94
C LYS A 280 -30.43 -10.09 -3.85
N ASN A 281 -31.70 -10.47 -3.74
CA ASN A 281 -32.78 -9.61 -4.17
C ASN A 281 -33.34 -8.79 -3.00
N GLY A 282 -32.74 -7.61 -2.74
CA GLY A 282 -33.16 -6.71 -1.67
C GLY A 282 -34.64 -6.30 -1.76
N LEU A 283 -35.19 -6.21 -2.98
CA LEU A 283 -36.62 -5.94 -3.20
C LEU A 283 -37.51 -7.12 -2.80
N PHE A 284 -37.08 -8.36 -3.06
CA PHE A 284 -37.80 -9.56 -2.60
C PHE A 284 -37.71 -9.70 -1.09
N GLN A 285 -36.52 -9.43 -0.51
CA GLN A 285 -36.33 -9.42 0.93
C GLN A 285 -37.23 -8.36 1.58
N PHE A 286 -37.27 -7.15 1.03
CA PHE A 286 -38.15 -6.08 1.49
C PHE A 286 -39.63 -6.47 1.33
N SER A 287 -40.04 -6.99 0.17
CA SER A 287 -41.43 -7.36 -0.11
C SER A 287 -41.90 -8.54 0.76
N PHE A 288 -41.07 -9.55 0.95
CA PHE A 288 -41.34 -10.69 1.83
C PHE A 288 -41.43 -10.25 3.29
N THR A 289 -40.51 -9.37 3.72
CA THR A 289 -40.50 -8.87 5.10
C THR A 289 -41.70 -7.94 5.37
N LEU A 290 -42.05 -7.10 4.40
CA LEU A 290 -43.23 -6.24 4.45
C LEU A 290 -44.51 -7.09 4.48
N LEU A 291 -44.60 -8.13 3.66
CA LEU A 291 -45.73 -9.05 3.66
C LEU A 291 -45.89 -9.73 5.02
N VAL A 292 -44.81 -10.28 5.59
CA VAL A 292 -44.85 -10.90 6.93
C VAL A 292 -45.27 -9.88 8.00
N GLY A 293 -44.70 -8.67 7.98
CA GLY A 293 -45.10 -7.60 8.90
C GLY A 293 -46.58 -7.22 8.79
N LEU A 294 -47.07 -7.01 7.56
CA LEU A 294 -48.47 -6.69 7.28
C LEU A 294 -49.41 -7.83 7.68
N THR A 295 -49.04 -9.09 7.45
CA THR A 295 -49.87 -10.23 7.88
C THR A 295 -49.98 -10.33 9.40
N ILE A 296 -48.90 -10.06 10.14
CA ILE A 296 -48.91 -10.05 11.61
C ILE A 296 -49.79 -8.91 12.13
N THR A 297 -49.63 -7.70 11.57
CA THR A 297 -50.48 -6.55 11.94
C THR A 297 -51.94 -6.82 11.60
N PHE A 298 -52.24 -7.41 10.45
CA PHE A 298 -53.61 -7.78 10.06
C PHE A 298 -54.23 -8.80 11.02
N LEU A 299 -53.50 -9.88 11.37
CA LEU A 299 -53.95 -10.87 12.35
C LEU A 299 -54.23 -10.23 13.72
N TYR A 300 -53.39 -9.30 14.16
CA TYR A 300 -53.60 -8.60 15.43
C TYR A 300 -54.82 -7.65 15.39
N THR A 301 -55.00 -6.92 14.29
CA THR A 301 -56.18 -6.05 14.11
C THR A 301 -57.49 -6.83 14.02
N THR A 302 -57.48 -8.01 13.39
CA THR A 302 -58.66 -8.87 13.29
C THR A 302 -59.04 -9.48 14.64
N ILE A 303 -58.06 -9.86 15.46
CA ILE A 303 -58.30 -10.26 16.85
C ILE A 303 -58.92 -9.12 17.66
N GLY A 304 -58.36 -7.90 17.59
CA GLY A 304 -58.91 -6.74 18.31
C GLY A 304 -60.33 -6.35 17.85
N LEU A 305 -60.64 -6.49 16.56
CA LEU A 305 -62.00 -6.28 16.05
C LEU A 305 -62.97 -7.33 16.58
N LEU A 306 -62.59 -8.61 16.58
CA LEU A 306 -63.40 -9.69 17.15
C LEU A 306 -63.67 -9.47 18.64
N ASP A 307 -62.67 -9.01 19.40
CA ASP A 307 -62.78 -8.66 20.81
C ASP A 307 -63.81 -7.54 21.04
N SER A 308 -63.80 -6.50 20.19
CA SER A 308 -64.79 -5.40 20.24
C SER A 308 -66.23 -5.80 19.86
N PHE A 309 -66.41 -6.92 19.16
CA PHE A 309 -67.75 -7.47 18.91
C PHE A 309 -68.28 -8.27 20.11
N VAL A 310 -67.37 -8.80 20.95
CA VAL A 310 -67.70 -9.56 22.15
C VAL A 310 -67.93 -8.63 23.34
N ASP A 311 -67.10 -7.59 23.49
CA ASP A 311 -67.18 -6.60 24.57
C ASP A 311 -67.68 -5.24 24.03
N ARG A 312 -68.80 -4.72 24.55
CA ARG A 312 -69.48 -3.51 24.01
C ARG A 312 -68.79 -2.18 24.35
N ASP A 313 -67.65 -2.21 25.04
CA ASP A 313 -66.93 -1.03 25.48
C ASP A 313 -65.80 -0.71 24.49
N THR A 314 -66.02 0.28 23.61
CA THR A 314 -65.14 0.58 22.47
C THR A 314 -63.95 1.48 22.80
N ASP A 315 -63.87 2.00 24.03
CA ASP A 315 -63.01 3.14 24.36
C ASP A 315 -61.51 2.81 24.52
N GLY A 316 -61.12 1.53 24.34
CA GLY A 316 -59.73 1.07 24.44
C GLY A 316 -59.16 0.31 23.22
N VAL A 317 -59.95 0.06 22.17
CA VAL A 317 -59.55 -0.87 21.08
C VAL A 317 -58.31 -0.37 20.33
N TRP A 318 -58.21 0.95 20.10
CA TRP A 318 -57.08 1.56 19.40
C TRP A 318 -55.76 1.45 20.18
N THR A 319 -55.81 1.64 21.50
CA THR A 319 -54.63 1.63 22.37
C THR A 319 -54.19 0.22 22.74
N VAL A 320 -55.14 -0.72 22.90
CA VAL A 320 -54.86 -2.09 23.33
C VAL A 320 -54.47 -3.01 22.17
N HIS A 321 -55.04 -2.81 20.97
CA HIS A 321 -54.86 -3.76 19.87
C HIS A 321 -54.11 -3.16 18.67
N ILE A 322 -54.48 -1.98 18.19
CA ILE A 322 -53.92 -1.42 16.93
C ILE A 322 -52.48 -0.95 17.12
N ALA A 323 -52.19 -0.15 18.15
CA ALA A 323 -50.84 0.36 18.39
C ALA A 323 -49.81 -0.76 18.70
N PRO A 324 -50.11 -1.76 19.55
CA PRO A 324 -49.22 -2.90 19.75
C PRO A 324 -49.05 -3.76 18.49
N GLY A 325 -50.11 -3.98 17.70
CA GLY A 325 -50.04 -4.73 16.44
C GLY A 325 -49.12 -4.10 15.38
N ALA A 326 -49.09 -2.76 15.31
CA ALA A 326 -48.14 -2.03 14.48
C ALA A 326 -46.69 -2.17 15.01
N LEU A 327 -46.50 -2.09 16.33
CA LEU A 327 -45.21 -2.32 16.97
C LEU A 327 -44.67 -3.74 16.70
N PHE A 328 -45.51 -4.77 16.84
CA PHE A 328 -45.14 -6.16 16.53
C PHE A 328 -44.80 -6.36 15.05
N GLY A 329 -45.52 -5.70 14.13
CA GLY A 329 -45.19 -5.71 12.71
C GLY A 329 -43.80 -5.12 12.43
N ILE A 330 -43.47 -3.98 13.06
CA ILE A 330 -42.15 -3.33 12.96
C ILE A 330 -41.05 -4.21 13.57
N VAL A 331 -41.27 -4.78 14.76
CA VAL A 331 -40.30 -5.67 15.42
C VAL A 331 -40.06 -6.93 14.59
N SER A 332 -41.12 -7.54 14.06
CA SER A 332 -41.01 -8.69 13.15
C SER A 332 -40.23 -8.34 11.88
N TYR A 333 -40.48 -7.16 11.31
CA TYR A 333 -39.73 -6.65 10.17
C TYR A 333 -38.21 -6.59 10.45
N PHE A 334 -37.81 -6.00 11.58
CA PHE A 334 -36.40 -5.94 11.96
C PHE A 334 -35.81 -7.32 12.29
N LEU A 335 -36.59 -8.21 12.90
CA LEU A 335 -36.18 -9.59 13.22
C LEU A 335 -35.88 -10.39 11.94
N VAL A 336 -36.74 -10.29 10.92
CA VAL A 336 -36.55 -10.95 9.63
C VAL A 336 -35.32 -10.38 8.91
N LEU A 337 -35.11 -9.05 8.90
CA LEU A 337 -33.90 -8.45 8.34
C LEU A 337 -32.63 -8.92 9.08
N PHE A 338 -32.69 -9.07 10.40
CA PHE A 338 -31.59 -9.60 11.20
C PHE A 338 -31.28 -11.07 10.85
N ILE A 339 -32.32 -11.90 10.71
CA ILE A 339 -32.18 -13.30 10.27
C ILE A 339 -31.54 -13.35 8.89
N ILE A 340 -32.02 -12.56 7.92
CA ILE A 340 -31.44 -12.49 6.56
C ILE A 340 -29.95 -12.12 6.61
N ARG A 341 -29.57 -11.10 7.39
CA ARG A 341 -28.17 -10.71 7.60
C ARG A 341 -27.33 -11.85 8.19
N LYS A 342 -27.87 -12.57 9.18
CA LYS A 342 -27.19 -13.73 9.80
C LYS A 342 -27.02 -14.88 8.80
N VAL A 343 -28.04 -15.21 8.01
CA VAL A 343 -27.95 -16.26 6.99
C VAL A 343 -26.96 -15.87 5.89
N ARG A 344 -26.96 -14.60 5.44
CA ARG A 344 -25.97 -14.08 4.48
C ARG A 344 -24.53 -14.21 5.01
N LYS A 345 -24.29 -13.84 6.27
CA LYS A 345 -22.98 -14.01 6.91
C LYS A 345 -22.58 -15.49 7.00
N LYS A 346 -23.55 -16.38 7.29
CA LYS A 346 -23.33 -17.83 7.32
C LYS A 346 -23.00 -18.41 5.94
N LEU A 347 -23.72 -17.99 4.89
CA LEU A 347 -23.46 -18.32 3.48
C LEU A 347 -22.02 -17.98 3.09
N ILE A 348 -21.62 -16.73 3.29
CA ILE A 348 -20.25 -16.27 2.95
C ILE A 348 -19.22 -17.08 3.73
N LYS A 349 -19.43 -17.28 5.04
CA LYS A 349 -18.50 -18.05 5.88
C LYS A 349 -18.35 -19.49 5.40
N VAL A 350 -19.44 -20.16 5.02
CA VAL A 350 -19.40 -21.54 4.52
C VAL A 350 -18.66 -21.59 3.19
N LEU A 351 -18.97 -20.70 2.26
CA LEU A 351 -18.33 -20.69 0.94
C LEU A 351 -16.84 -20.34 1.02
N SER A 352 -16.48 -19.31 1.78
CA SER A 352 -15.08 -18.94 2.00
C SER A 352 -14.29 -20.04 2.69
N LYS A 353 -14.89 -20.74 3.67
CA LYS A 353 -14.27 -21.89 4.33
C LYS A 353 -13.98 -23.01 3.33
N THR A 354 -14.97 -23.36 2.51
CA THR A 354 -14.83 -24.37 1.45
C THR A 354 -13.70 -24.03 0.47
N ILE A 355 -13.68 -22.79 -0.03
CA ILE A 355 -12.66 -22.35 -0.99
C ILE A 355 -11.28 -22.37 -0.32
N TRP A 356 -11.19 -21.93 0.94
CA TRP A 356 -9.95 -21.97 1.72
C TRP A 356 -9.41 -23.39 1.92
N GLU A 357 -10.24 -24.37 2.27
CA GLU A 357 -9.83 -25.78 2.42
C GLU A 357 -9.22 -26.36 1.12
N LYS A 358 -9.67 -25.87 -0.03
CA LYS A 358 -9.13 -26.24 -1.34
C LYS A 358 -7.83 -25.48 -1.65
N ASN A 359 -7.81 -24.16 -1.46
CA ASN A 359 -6.60 -23.35 -1.60
C ASN A 359 -5.45 -23.89 -0.74
N MET A 360 -5.74 -24.40 0.46
CA MET A 360 -4.75 -25.04 1.34
C MET A 360 -3.97 -26.19 0.68
N LYS A 361 -4.61 -26.97 -0.19
CA LYS A 361 -3.98 -28.11 -0.87
C LYS A 361 -3.25 -27.71 -2.15
N TYR A 362 -3.75 -26.67 -2.83
CA TYR A 362 -3.34 -26.33 -4.19
C TYR A 362 -2.31 -25.21 -4.25
N PHE A 363 -2.29 -24.35 -3.23
CA PHE A 363 -1.43 -23.18 -3.20
C PHE A 363 0.06 -23.53 -3.18
N ALA A 364 0.46 -24.60 -2.49
CA ALA A 364 1.86 -25.02 -2.40
C ALA A 364 2.48 -25.33 -3.78
N ASP A 365 1.65 -25.82 -4.71
CA ASP A 365 2.10 -26.23 -6.04
C ASP A 365 2.01 -25.12 -7.10
N SER A 366 1.05 -24.21 -6.94
CA SER A 366 0.67 -23.26 -7.99
C SER A 366 0.89 -21.79 -7.65
N LEU A 367 1.07 -21.47 -6.36
CA LEU A 367 1.01 -20.12 -5.81
C LEU A 367 -0.28 -19.37 -6.20
N CYS A 368 -1.33 -20.10 -6.59
CA CYS A 368 -2.60 -19.55 -6.99
C CYS A 368 -3.62 -19.67 -5.86
N LEU A 369 -4.38 -18.59 -5.67
CA LEU A 369 -5.49 -18.51 -4.72
C LEU A 369 -6.75 -18.18 -5.50
N VAL A 370 -7.80 -18.96 -5.24
CA VAL A 370 -9.15 -18.62 -5.70
C VAL A 370 -9.87 -17.92 -4.57
N LEU A 371 -10.49 -16.78 -4.86
CA LEU A 371 -11.25 -15.98 -3.93
C LEU A 371 -12.67 -15.83 -4.46
N ILE A 372 -13.65 -15.75 -3.55
CA ILE A 372 -14.96 -15.25 -3.93
C ILE A 372 -15.01 -13.73 -3.71
N ASP A 373 -15.41 -12.99 -4.74
CA ASP A 373 -15.74 -11.59 -4.57
C ASP A 373 -17.11 -11.47 -3.88
N VAL A 374 -17.10 -10.92 -2.67
CA VAL A 374 -18.29 -10.65 -1.85
C VAL A 374 -18.65 -9.17 -1.79
N THR A 375 -17.91 -8.32 -2.52
CA THR A 375 -18.14 -6.86 -2.53
C THR A 375 -19.50 -6.53 -3.15
N ASN A 376 -19.83 -7.20 -4.25
CA ASN A 376 -21.09 -7.02 -4.97
C ASN A 376 -21.91 -8.32 -5.00
N LEU A 377 -22.82 -8.49 -4.04
CA LEU A 377 -23.68 -9.68 -3.96
C LEU A 377 -24.72 -9.80 -5.09
N LYS A 378 -24.67 -8.95 -6.12
CA LYS A 378 -25.56 -9.05 -7.28
C LYS A 378 -25.21 -10.28 -8.13
N ILE A 379 -23.94 -10.63 -8.27
CA ILE A 379 -23.48 -11.76 -9.08
C ILE A 379 -22.33 -12.40 -8.32
N PRO A 380 -22.36 -13.71 -8.05
CA PRO A 380 -21.21 -14.37 -7.43
C PRO A 380 -20.06 -14.41 -8.44
N LYS A 381 -18.89 -13.94 -8.03
CA LYS A 381 -17.68 -13.90 -8.88
C LYS A 381 -16.55 -14.64 -8.19
N LEU A 382 -15.84 -15.48 -8.94
CA LEU A 382 -14.62 -16.12 -8.49
C LEU A 382 -13.44 -15.43 -9.15
N VAL A 383 -12.41 -15.15 -8.35
CA VAL A 383 -11.22 -14.44 -8.78
C VAL A 383 -10.01 -15.29 -8.48
N THR A 384 -9.22 -15.59 -9.51
CA THR A 384 -7.98 -16.35 -9.38
C THR A 384 -6.81 -15.38 -9.39
N ILE A 385 -5.97 -15.48 -8.35
CA ILE A 385 -4.81 -14.61 -8.14
C ILE A 385 -3.58 -15.48 -7.99
N ARG A 386 -2.53 -15.16 -8.74
CA ARG A 386 -1.22 -15.81 -8.62
C ARG A 386 -0.28 -14.90 -7.87
N TYR A 387 0.26 -15.38 -6.76
CA TYR A 387 1.29 -14.67 -6.01
C TYR A 387 2.56 -14.55 -6.86
N ASP A 388 3.06 -13.33 -7.05
CA ASP A 388 4.35 -13.11 -7.72
C ASP A 388 5.43 -12.98 -6.66
N ILE A 389 6.37 -13.94 -6.68
CA ILE A 389 7.47 -14.00 -5.71
C ILE A 389 8.76 -13.42 -6.26
N THR A 390 8.83 -13.06 -7.55
CA THR A 390 10.08 -12.73 -8.24
C THR A 390 10.81 -11.57 -7.54
N ALA A 391 10.14 -10.43 -7.38
CA ALA A 391 10.72 -9.26 -6.72
C ALA A 391 11.04 -9.50 -5.23
N CYS A 392 10.23 -10.31 -4.56
CA CYS A 392 10.49 -10.71 -3.17
C CYS A 392 11.74 -11.58 -3.05
N GLN A 393 11.92 -12.52 -3.98
CA GLN A 393 13.03 -13.47 -4.02
C GLN A 393 14.34 -12.75 -4.33
N GLU A 394 14.34 -11.83 -5.29
CA GLU A 394 15.50 -10.98 -5.59
C GLU A 394 15.95 -10.21 -4.34
N TYR A 395 15.00 -9.57 -3.65
CA TYR A 395 15.31 -8.82 -2.44
C TYR A 395 15.81 -9.70 -1.28
N THR A 396 15.16 -10.84 -1.03
CA THR A 396 15.62 -11.79 0.00
C THR A 396 16.99 -12.37 -0.34
N CYS A 397 17.28 -12.63 -1.61
CA CYS A 397 18.59 -13.07 -2.08
C CYS A 397 19.67 -12.01 -1.79
N LEU A 398 19.40 -10.73 -2.07
CA LEU A 398 20.31 -9.64 -1.73
C LEU A 398 20.58 -9.56 -0.21
N LEU A 399 19.55 -9.71 0.61
CA LEU A 399 19.69 -9.74 2.08
C LEU A 399 20.59 -10.89 2.55
N LEU A 400 20.37 -12.10 2.03
CA LEU A 400 21.18 -13.29 2.38
C LEU A 400 22.63 -13.16 1.92
N LYS A 401 22.87 -12.66 0.70
CA LYS A 401 24.23 -12.39 0.17
C LYS A 401 24.99 -11.38 1.03
N LYS A 402 24.29 -10.34 1.50
CA LYS A 402 24.86 -9.33 2.41
C LYS A 402 25.21 -9.92 3.78
N GLN A 403 24.38 -10.83 4.30
CA GLN A 403 24.61 -11.50 5.59
C GLN A 403 25.84 -12.43 5.56
N ARG A 404 26.07 -13.16 4.46
CA ARG A 404 27.14 -14.16 4.34
C ARG A 404 28.47 -13.63 3.76
N LYS A 405 28.62 -12.31 3.60
CA LYS A 405 29.79 -11.65 2.98
C LYS A 405 30.10 -12.20 1.56
N LEU A 406 29.27 -11.89 0.56
CA LEU A 406 29.48 -12.04 -0.91
C LEU A 406 30.12 -13.34 -1.49
N SER A 407 30.56 -14.33 -0.71
CA SER A 407 31.36 -15.47 -1.17
C SER A 407 30.59 -16.78 -1.26
N SER A 408 29.26 -16.73 -1.21
CA SER A 408 28.38 -17.91 -1.27
C SER A 408 27.90 -18.15 -2.69
N ASP A 409 27.86 -19.42 -3.10
CA ASP A 409 27.25 -19.91 -4.34
C ASP A 409 25.91 -19.22 -4.62
N SER A 410 25.80 -18.51 -5.75
CA SER A 410 24.66 -17.65 -6.09
C SER A 410 23.38 -18.47 -6.25
N ASP A 411 23.48 -19.71 -6.72
CA ASP A 411 22.32 -20.57 -6.97
C ASP A 411 21.77 -21.15 -5.66
N ALA A 412 22.65 -21.54 -4.74
CA ALA A 412 22.26 -22.00 -3.42
C ALA A 412 21.53 -20.91 -2.61
N VAL A 413 21.99 -19.66 -2.69
CA VAL A 413 21.33 -18.52 -2.01
C VAL A 413 19.98 -18.21 -2.65
N ASN A 414 19.88 -18.32 -3.97
CA ASN A 414 18.63 -18.08 -4.68
C ASN A 414 17.57 -19.12 -4.32
N GLN A 415 17.97 -20.40 -4.23
CA GLN A 415 17.10 -21.48 -3.80
C GLN A 415 16.67 -21.31 -2.33
N GLU A 416 17.59 -20.95 -1.44
CA GLU A 416 17.28 -20.68 -0.03
C GLU A 416 16.29 -19.52 0.14
N ALA A 417 16.49 -18.42 -0.60
CA ALA A 417 15.57 -17.27 -0.59
C ALA A 417 14.16 -17.69 -1.02
N LYS A 418 14.06 -18.50 -2.08
CA LYS A 418 12.79 -19.05 -2.56
C LYS A 418 12.12 -19.92 -1.50
N ASP A 419 12.87 -20.82 -0.87
CA ASP A 419 12.34 -21.74 0.15
C ASP A 419 11.83 -20.99 1.38
N LEU A 420 12.53 -19.93 1.82
CA LEU A 420 12.08 -19.06 2.92
C LEU A 420 10.75 -18.36 2.59
N ILE A 421 10.63 -17.82 1.37
CA ILE A 421 9.39 -17.18 0.91
C ILE A 421 8.25 -18.19 0.85
N LEU A 422 8.46 -19.35 0.22
CA LEU A 422 7.45 -20.40 0.10
C LEU A 422 6.98 -20.88 1.47
N LYS A 423 7.91 -21.10 2.41
CA LYS A 423 7.59 -21.47 3.80
C LYS A 423 6.73 -20.41 4.48
N LYS A 424 7.06 -19.13 4.30
CA LYS A 424 6.30 -18.04 4.91
C LYS A 424 4.91 -17.87 4.31
N LEU A 425 4.79 -18.00 2.98
CA LEU A 425 3.50 -17.99 2.31
C LEU A 425 2.63 -19.18 2.74
N GLN A 426 3.22 -20.36 2.94
CA GLN A 426 2.50 -21.52 3.45
C GLN A 426 1.99 -21.29 4.89
N GLU A 427 2.82 -20.72 5.78
CA GLU A 427 2.40 -20.33 7.13
C GLU A 427 1.22 -19.34 7.10
N TRP A 428 1.26 -18.36 6.18
CA TRP A 428 0.16 -17.41 6.00
C TRP A 428 -1.10 -18.05 5.44
N ASN A 429 -0.96 -19.03 4.55
CA ASN A 429 -2.09 -19.79 4.01
C ASN A 429 -2.80 -20.58 5.11
N GLU A 430 -2.02 -21.28 5.94
CA GLU A 430 -2.48 -22.07 7.09
C GLU A 430 -3.24 -21.21 8.12
N ARG A 431 -2.81 -19.96 8.31
CA ARG A 431 -3.50 -18.99 9.18
C ARG A 431 -4.69 -18.29 8.52
N GLY A 432 -4.89 -18.48 7.21
CA GLY A 432 -5.90 -17.77 6.42
C GLY A 432 -5.56 -16.31 6.13
N SER A 433 -4.34 -15.85 6.46
CA SER A 433 -3.89 -14.47 6.27
C SER A 433 -3.79 -14.07 4.79
N LEU A 434 -3.56 -15.03 3.89
CA LEU A 434 -3.53 -14.78 2.44
C LEU A 434 -4.90 -14.45 1.85
N VAL A 435 -5.98 -14.91 2.49
CA VAL A 435 -7.37 -14.63 2.08
C VAL A 435 -7.92 -13.44 2.87
N ASN A 436 -7.57 -13.35 4.16
CA ASN A 436 -7.98 -12.27 5.05
C ASN A 436 -6.87 -11.22 5.20
N TRP A 437 -6.64 -10.45 4.15
CA TRP A 437 -5.64 -9.38 4.07
C TRP A 437 -5.65 -8.39 5.24
N ALA A 438 -6.83 -8.16 5.84
CA ALA A 438 -6.97 -7.27 6.98
C ALA A 438 -6.14 -7.71 8.20
N SER A 439 -5.82 -9.01 8.32
CA SER A 439 -5.04 -9.53 9.45
C SER A 439 -3.53 -9.33 9.32
N LEU A 440 -3.03 -8.91 8.15
CA LEU A 440 -1.62 -8.57 7.99
C LEU A 440 -1.34 -7.20 8.62
N GLU A 441 -0.15 -7.03 9.17
CA GLU A 441 0.32 -5.74 9.68
C GLU A 441 0.40 -4.72 8.55
N SER A 442 0.12 -3.46 8.85
CA SER A 442 0.31 -2.36 7.91
C SER A 442 1.69 -1.77 8.09
N GLU A 443 2.39 -1.52 6.99
CA GLU A 443 3.72 -0.94 7.00
C GLU A 443 3.68 0.55 6.67
N ALA A 444 4.64 1.30 7.23
CA ALA A 444 4.85 2.70 6.87
C ALA A 444 5.14 2.84 5.36
N TYR A 445 5.90 1.89 4.80
CA TYR A 445 6.25 1.85 3.39
C TYR A 445 5.73 0.58 2.73
N ASN A 446 5.18 0.73 1.53
CA ASN A 446 4.52 -0.34 0.81
C ASN A 446 5.44 -1.00 -0.23
N ARG A 447 6.25 -1.97 0.21
CA ARG A 447 7.17 -2.67 -0.70
C ARG A 447 6.38 -3.54 -1.69
N HIS A 448 6.64 -3.37 -2.98
CA HIS A 448 5.90 -4.03 -4.08
C HIS A 448 4.41 -3.64 -4.18
N ASN A 449 4.02 -2.47 -3.65
CA ASN A 449 2.67 -1.90 -3.83
C ASN A 449 1.54 -2.86 -3.43
N THR A 450 1.66 -3.50 -2.28
CA THR A 450 0.64 -4.37 -1.69
C THR A 450 -0.66 -3.61 -1.40
N TRP A 451 -1.81 -4.28 -1.39
CA TRP A 451 -3.08 -3.66 -1.05
C TRP A 451 -3.10 -3.13 0.40
N LEU A 452 -3.65 -1.93 0.63
CA LEU A 452 -3.74 -1.25 1.95
C LEU A 452 -2.42 -1.16 2.72
N ARG A 453 -1.28 -1.10 2.01
CA ARG A 453 0.07 -1.06 2.61
C ARG A 453 0.32 -2.24 3.56
N LYS A 454 -0.29 -3.39 3.29
CA LYS A 454 -0.08 -4.60 4.09
C LYS A 454 1.34 -5.13 3.90
N SER A 455 1.92 -5.69 4.94
CA SER A 455 3.30 -6.15 4.88
C SER A 455 3.50 -7.17 3.76
N CYS A 456 4.47 -6.87 2.90
CA CYS A 456 4.93 -7.80 1.88
C CYS A 456 5.69 -8.96 2.54
N VAL A 457 5.66 -10.16 1.94
CA VAL A 457 6.33 -11.34 2.52
C VAL A 457 7.82 -11.10 2.78
N CYS A 458 8.49 -10.37 1.89
CA CYS A 458 9.92 -10.07 2.02
C CYS A 458 10.23 -9.04 3.12
N GLN A 459 9.30 -8.11 3.45
CA GLN A 459 9.46 -7.19 4.59
C GLN A 459 9.36 -7.92 5.93
N VAL A 460 8.49 -8.93 5.99
CA VAL A 460 8.37 -9.77 7.20
C VAL A 460 9.58 -10.67 7.36
N LEU A 461 10.08 -11.23 6.26
CA LEU A 461 11.32 -12.03 6.27
C LEU A 461 12.55 -11.19 6.63
N GLU A 462 12.64 -9.95 6.15
CA GLU A 462 13.70 -9.01 6.51
C GLU A 462 13.83 -8.87 8.03
N ARG A 463 12.73 -8.60 8.73
CA ARG A 463 12.72 -8.52 10.21
C ARG A 463 13.21 -9.81 10.86
N TYR A 464 12.72 -10.95 10.39
CA TYR A 464 13.12 -12.26 10.91
C TYR A 464 14.63 -12.53 10.73
N LEU A 465 15.15 -12.27 9.53
CA LEU A 465 16.57 -12.46 9.23
C LEU A 465 17.44 -11.50 10.04
N ILE A 466 17.03 -10.24 10.19
CA ILE A 466 17.72 -9.25 11.04
C ILE A 466 17.79 -9.72 12.50
N THR A 467 16.69 -10.23 13.05
CA THR A 467 16.70 -10.75 14.43
C THR A 467 17.67 -11.92 14.61
N GLN A 468 17.71 -12.86 13.65
CA GLN A 468 18.64 -13.98 13.72
C GLN A 468 20.11 -13.55 13.65
N ILE A 469 20.44 -12.52 12.87
CA ILE A 469 21.79 -11.95 12.79
C ILE A 469 22.21 -11.38 14.15
N ARG A 470 21.31 -10.62 14.79
CA ARG A 470 21.60 -10.01 16.10
C ARG A 470 21.84 -11.06 17.17
N ASP A 471 21.06 -12.14 17.16
CA ASP A 471 21.19 -13.23 18.13
C ASP A 471 22.48 -14.05 17.91
N THR A 472 22.86 -14.32 16.66
CA THR A 472 24.12 -15.03 16.34
C THR A 472 25.36 -14.18 16.61
N GLN A 473 25.28 -12.85 16.47
CA GLN A 473 26.38 -11.97 16.88
C GLN A 473 26.51 -11.94 18.40
N ASN A 474 25.41 -11.77 19.14
CA ASN A 474 25.44 -11.75 20.61
C ASN A 474 25.94 -13.08 21.22
N SER A 475 25.61 -14.22 20.62
CA SER A 475 26.11 -15.54 21.04
C SER A 475 27.60 -15.78 20.76
N LYS A 476 28.25 -14.96 19.92
CA LYS A 476 29.70 -15.05 19.66
C LYS A 476 30.55 -14.21 20.62
N TYR A 477 29.90 -13.35 21.42
CA TYR A 477 30.53 -12.48 22.41
C TYR A 477 30.19 -12.86 23.86
N MET A 478 29.46 -13.96 24.05
CA MET A 478 29.37 -14.73 25.30
C MET A 478 30.18 -16.01 25.15
#